data_AF-A0A9D6YJU0-F1
#
_entry.id   AF-A0A9D6YJU0-F1
#
_cell.length_a   1.000
_cell.length_b   1.000
_cell.length_c   1.000
_cell.angle_alpha   90.00
_cell.angle_beta   90.00
_cell.angle_gamma   90.00
#
_symmetry.space_group_name_H-M   'P 1'
#
loop_
_entity.id
_entity.type
_entity.pdbx_description
1 polymer ?
#
loop_
_entity_poly.entity_id
_entity_poly.type
_entity_poly.pdbx_seq_one_letter_code
_entity_poly.pdbx_strand_id
1 'polypeptide(L)' 'MFPMIMPVLMVVILVFALYLIFGRRGSLPPCGPYPGKEETALDILKKRYAKGEISKEEFERMKKDILD' A
#
# COMPACT_ATOMS: atom_id res chain seq x y z
N MET A 1 27.14 10.59 26.37
CA MET A 1 25.68 10.45 26.22
C MET A 1 25.20 10.79 24.80
N PHE A 2 25.57 11.96 24.25
CA PHE A 2 25.31 12.34 22.85
C PHE A 2 25.78 11.36 21.73
N PRO A 3 26.97 10.73 21.79
CA PRO A 3 27.44 9.88 20.68
C PRO A 3 26.76 8.51 20.59
N MET A 4 26.07 8.07 21.66
CA MET A 4 25.35 6.79 21.69
C MET A 4 23.95 6.91 21.08
N ILE A 5 23.38 8.13 21.05
CA ILE A 5 22.01 8.37 20.58
C ILE A 5 21.95 8.39 19.06
N MET A 6 22.97 8.93 18.39
CA MET A 6 23.05 8.98 16.92
C MET A 6 22.95 7.60 16.24
N PRO A 7 23.73 6.57 16.64
CA PRO A 7 23.63 5.25 16.02
C PRO A 7 22.32 4.55 16.40
N VAL A 8 21.82 4.72 17.63
CA VAL A 8 20.57 4.11 18.08
C VAL A 8 19.38 4.66 17.29
N LEU A 9 19.31 5.98 17.11
CA LEU A 9 18.27 6.63 16.32
C LEU A 9 18.32 6.20 14.85
N MET A 10 19.53 6.03 14.30
CA MET A 10 19.73 5.54 12.93
C MET A 10 19.24 4.10 12.76
N VAL A 11 19.50 3.22 13.74
CA VAL A 11 18.99 1.84 13.75
C VAL A 11 17.47 1.80 13.90
N VAL A 12 16.88 2.63 14.76
CA VAL A 12 15.41 2.71 14.91
C VAL A 12 14.74 3.17 13.62
N ILE A 13 15.29 4.19 12.95
CA ILE A 13 14.79 4.64 11.65
C ILE A 13 14.96 3.55 10.59
N LEU A 14 16.09 2.83 10.57
CA LEU A 14 16.33 1.73 9.64
C LEU A 14 15.30 0.60 9.83
N VAL A 15 15.06 0.18 11.08
CA VAL A 15 14.08 -0.85 11.42
C VAL A 15 12.66 -0.38 11.09
N PHE A 16 12.33 0.88 11.37
CA PHE A 16 11.03 1.47 11.03
C PHE A 16 10.83 1.58 9.50
N ALA A 17 11.87 1.95 8.75
CA ALA A 17 11.85 1.98 7.30
C ALA A 17 11.69 0.56 6.73
N LEU A 18 12.41 -0.43 7.25
CA LEU A 18 12.22 -1.83 6.89
C LEU A 18 10.83 -2.32 7.25
N TYR A 19 10.28 -1.94 8.40
CA TYR A 19 8.93 -2.27 8.82
C TYR A 19 7.87 -1.62 7.92
N LEU A 20 8.07 -0.37 7.48
CA LEU A 20 7.20 0.29 6.50
C LEU A 20 7.31 -0.33 5.10
N ILE A 21 8.51 -0.71 4.66
CA ILE A 21 8.72 -1.36 3.36
C ILE A 21 8.13 -2.78 3.35
N PHE A 22 8.37 -3.57 4.40
CA PHE A 22 7.79 -4.90 4.58
C PHE A 22 6.30 -4.86 4.90
N GLY A 23 5.82 -3.87 5.65
CA GLY A 23 4.38 -3.64 5.90
C GLY A 23 3.64 -3.17 4.65
N ARG A 24 4.31 -2.45 3.74
CA ARG A 24 3.81 -2.09 2.40
C ARG A 24 3.97 -3.19 1.36
N ARG A 25 4.70 -4.29 1.66
CA ARG A 25 4.75 -5.49 0.80
C ARG A 25 3.44 -6.30 0.82
N GLY A 26 2.41 -5.86 1.54
CA GLY A 26 1.05 -6.41 1.46
C GLY A 26 0.21 -5.93 0.27
N SER A 27 0.69 -5.01 -0.58
CA SER A 27 -0.14 -4.42 -1.66
C SER A 27 0.56 -4.25 -3.01
N LEU A 28 1.48 -5.15 -3.36
CA LEU A 28 1.69 -5.48 -4.78
C LEU A 28 1.19 -6.91 -4.98
N PRO A 29 0.03 -7.13 -5.64
CA PRO A 29 -0.09 -8.37 -6.38
C PRO A 29 1.02 -8.37 -7.44
N PRO A 30 1.73 -9.50 -7.63
CA PRO A 30 2.72 -9.61 -8.68
C PRO A 30 2.02 -9.33 -10.01
N CYS A 31 2.59 -8.41 -10.79
CA CYS A 31 2.36 -8.38 -12.23
C CYS A 31 2.64 -9.79 -12.76
N GLY A 32 1.57 -10.49 -13.14
CA GLY A 32 1.63 -11.78 -13.79
C GLY A 32 0.38 -11.90 -14.66
N PRO A 33 0.51 -12.17 -15.97
CA PRO A 33 -0.64 -12.38 -16.83
C PRO A 33 -1.28 -13.73 -16.47
N TYR A 34 -2.24 -13.71 -15.54
CA TYR A 34 -3.16 -14.83 -15.36
C TYR A 34 -4.37 -14.60 -16.27
N PRO A 35 -4.48 -15.34 -17.40
CA PRO A 35 -5.65 -15.25 -18.27
C PRO A 35 -6.78 -16.00 -17.56
N GLY A 36 -7.63 -15.30 -16.82
CA GLY A 36 -8.82 -15.93 -16.23
C GLY A 36 -9.35 -15.34 -14.93
N LYS A 37 -8.74 -14.29 -14.38
CA LYS A 37 -9.39 -13.48 -13.35
C LYS A 37 -9.69 -12.13 -13.94
N GLU A 38 -10.93 -11.96 -14.38
CA GLU A 38 -11.53 -10.67 -14.72
C GLU A 38 -11.09 -9.66 -13.67
N GLU A 39 -10.36 -8.63 -14.10
CA GLU A 39 -9.92 -7.55 -13.22
C GLU A 39 -11.17 -6.96 -12.57
N THR A 40 -11.44 -7.34 -11.32
CA THR A 40 -12.67 -6.95 -10.66
C THR A 40 -12.66 -5.43 -10.52
N ALA A 41 -13.83 -4.79 -10.60
CA ALA A 41 -13.94 -3.34 -10.42
C ALA A 41 -13.22 -2.84 -9.14
N LEU A 42 -13.15 -3.67 -8.09
CA LEU A 42 -12.37 -3.42 -6.87
C LEU A 42 -10.85 -3.29 -7.09
N ASP A 43 -10.26 -4.07 -7.99
CA ASP A 43 -8.82 -4.03 -8.26
C ASP A 43 -8.45 -2.76 -9.03
N ILE A 44 -9.26 -2.40 -10.03
CA ILE A 44 -9.14 -1.14 -10.78
C ILE A 44 -9.26 0.06 -9.84
N LEU A 45 -10.23 0.02 -8.93
CA LEU A 45 -10.47 1.07 -7.94
C LEU A 45 -9.29 1.24 -6.99
N LYS A 46 -8.72 0.14 -6.47
CA LYS A 46 -7.51 0.16 -5.63
C LYS A 46 -6.31 0.73 -6.36
N LYS A 47 -6.12 0.38 -7.65
CA LYS A 47 -5.05 0.93 -8.49
C LYS A 47 -5.13 2.45 -8.60
N ARG A 48 -6.31 3.01 -8.85
CA ARG A 48 -6.51 4.46 -8.99
C ARG A 48 -6.32 5.21 -7.67
N TYR A 49 -6.77 4.63 -6.56
CA TYR A 49 -6.53 5.18 -5.23
C TYR A 49 -5.03 5.20 -4.89
N ALA A 50 -4.32 4.11 -5.19
CA ALA A 50 -2.86 4.03 -4.99
C ALA A 50 -2.08 5.01 -5.88
N LYS A 51 -2.60 5.32 -7.06
CA LYS A 51 -2.06 6.39 -7.93
C LYS A 51 -2.41 7.80 -7.46
N GLY A 52 -3.34 7.96 -6.52
CA GLY A 52 -3.84 9.27 -6.07
C GLY A 52 -4.78 9.96 -7.07
N GLU A 53 -5.32 9.22 -8.04
CA GLU A 53 -6.26 9.74 -9.05
C GLU A 53 -7.67 9.96 -8.48
N ILE A 54 -7.97 9.33 -7.34
CA ILE A 54 -9.27 9.42 -6.64
C ILE A 54 -9.04 9.67 -5.16
N SER A 55 -9.94 10.44 -4.54
CA SER A 55 -9.89 10.70 -3.11
C SER A 55 -10.44 9.50 -2.31
N LYS A 56 -10.15 9.48 -1.00
CA LYS A 56 -10.61 8.41 -0.11
C LYS A 56 -12.15 8.31 -0.09
N GLU A 57 -12.84 9.43 -0.15
CA GLU A 57 -14.32 9.47 -0.14
C GLU A 57 -14.89 8.79 -1.40
N GLU A 58 -14.29 9.03 -2.56
CA GLU A 58 -14.69 8.43 -3.83
C GLU A 58 -14.41 6.92 -3.86
N PHE A 59 -13.26 6.51 -3.32
CA PHE A 59 -12.91 5.11 -3.16
C PHE A 59 -13.92 4.36 -2.28
N GLU A 60 -14.33 4.93 -1.15
CA GLU A 60 -15.29 4.28 -0.25
C GLU A 60 -16.68 4.15 -0.86
N ARG A 61 -17.14 5.16 -1.61
CA ARG A 61 -18.43 5.11 -2.31
C ARG A 61 -18.45 4.00 -3.35
N MET A 62 -17.47 3.99 -4.26
CA MET A 62 -17.38 2.98 -5.32
C MET A 62 -17.16 1.58 -4.76
N LYS A 63 -16.39 1.44 -3.66
CA LYS A 63 -16.20 0.15 -3.00
C LYS A 63 -17.52 -0.42 -2.46
N LYS A 64 -18.38 0.43 -1.90
CA LYS A 64 -19.70 0.02 -1.41
C LYS A 64 -20.61 -0.40 -2.55
N ASP A 65 -20.66 0.38 -3.64
CA ASP A 65 -21.46 0.07 -4.82
C ASP A 65 -21.05 -1.26 -5.50
N ILE A 66 -19.80 -1.71 -5.35
CA ILE A 66 -19.32 -2.98 -5.94
C ILE A 66 -19.57 -4.18 -5.00
N LEU A 67 -19.79 -3.93 -3.70
CA LEU A 67 -20.06 -4.98 -2.71
C LEU A 67 -21.56 -5.26 -2.52
N ASP A 68 -22.42 -4.35 -2.98
CA ASP A 68 -23.86 -4.54 -3.17
C ASP A 68 -24.15 -5.39 -4.43
#